data_AF-A0A439V4S0-F1
#
_entry.id   AF-A0A439V4S0-F1
#
_cell.length_a   1.000
_cell.length_b   1.000
_cell.length_c   1.000
_cell.angle_alpha   90.00
_cell.angle_beta   90.00
_cell.angle_gamma   90.00
#
_symmetry.space_group_name_H-M   'P 1'
#
loop_
_entity.id
_entity.type
_entity.pdbx_description
1 polymer ?
#
loop_
_entity_poly.entity_id
_entity_poly.type
_entity_poly.pdbx_seq_one_letter_code
_entity_poly.pdbx_strand_id
1 'polypeptide(L)' 'MFYELRHRFSRWRAYRQTLSSLRHVPDRTLADAGISREEIRERARHASLYR' A
#
# COMPACT_ATOMS: atom_id res chain seq x y z
N MET A 1 -7.37 -22.76 -10.35
CA MET A 1 -6.44 -21.96 -11.19
C MET A 1 -6.85 -20.49 -11.34
N PHE A 2 -8.02 -20.13 -11.89
CA PHE A 2 -8.45 -18.72 -12.02
C PHE A 2 -8.60 -17.95 -10.69
N TYR A 3 -8.98 -18.65 -9.61
CA TYR A 3 -9.13 -18.06 -8.28
C TYR A 3 -7.80 -17.50 -7.72
N GLU A 4 -6.68 -18.19 -7.95
CA GLU A 4 -5.37 -17.75 -7.47
C GLU A 4 -4.88 -16.51 -8.23
N LEU A 5 -5.14 -16.46 -9.53
CA LEU A 5 -4.87 -15.29 -10.37
C LEU A 5 -5.70 -14.09 -9.93
N ARG A 6 -7.01 -14.27 -9.68
CA ARG A 6 -7.87 -13.22 -9.11
C ARG A 6 -7.35 -12.74 -7.76
N HIS A 7 -6.92 -13.65 -6.89
CA HIS A 7 -6.41 -13.27 -5.57
C HIS A 7 -5.11 -12.46 -5.66
N ARG A 8 -4.16 -12.88 -6.51
CA ARG A 8 -2.93 -12.12 -6.76
C ARG A 8 -3.23 -10.77 -7.39
N PHE A 9 -4.16 -10.70 -8.33
CA PHE A 9 -4.52 -9.47 -9.01
C PHE A 9 -5.20 -8.47 -8.05
N SER A 10 -6.12 -8.93 -7.22
CA SER A 10 -6.75 -8.12 -6.16
C SER A 10 -5.72 -7.60 -5.17
N ARG A 11 -4.76 -8.45 -4.76
CA ARG A 11 -3.67 -8.07 -3.85
C ARG A 11 -2.75 -7.01 -4.47
N TRP A 12 -2.36 -7.21 -5.73
CA TRP A 12 -1.54 -6.25 -6.47
C TRP A 12 -2.28 -4.91 -6.67
N ARG A 13 -3.57 -4.95 -6.99
CA ARG A 13 -4.40 -3.75 -7.13
C ARG A 13 -4.48 -2.97 -5.81
N ALA A 14 -4.73 -3.66 -4.69
CA ALA A 14 -4.76 -3.05 -3.37
C ALA A 14 -3.42 -2.40 -3.02
N TYR A 15 -2.30 -3.11 -3.23
CA TYR A 15 -0.96 -2.56 -3.04
C TYR A 15 -0.73 -1.27 -3.84
N ARG A 16 -1.06 -1.27 -5.13
CA ARG A 16 -0.88 -0.09 -5.98
C ARG A 16 -1.77 1.08 -5.57
N GLN A 17 -3.00 0.81 -5.16
CA GLN A 17 -3.91 1.85 -4.72
C GLN A 17 -3.41 2.50 -3.43
N THR A 18 -3.04 1.70 -2.44
CA THR A 18 -2.44 2.17 -1.18
C THR A 18 -1.16 2.97 -1.44
N LEU A 19 -0.27 2.46 -2.29
CA LEU A 19 0.97 3.16 -2.64
C LEU A 19 0.70 4.51 -3.32
N SER A 20 -0.27 4.58 -4.23
CA SER A 20 -0.64 5.81 -4.92
C SER A 20 -1.23 6.84 -3.95
N SER A 21 -2.10 6.40 -3.04
CA SER A 21 -2.68 7.24 -1.99
C SER A 21 -1.61 7.81 -1.08
N LEU A 22 -0.73 6.95 -0.52
CA LEU A 22 0.36 7.40 0.36
C LEU A 22 1.38 8.30 -0.36
N ARG A 23 1.61 8.10 -1.66
CA ARG A 23 2.53 8.95 -2.43
C ARG A 23 1.97 10.35 -2.68
N HIS A 24 0.64 10.49 -2.72
CA HIS A 24 -0.04 11.78 -2.78
C HIS A 24 -0.12 12.49 -1.43
N VAL A 25 0.16 11.79 -0.33
CA VAL A 25 0.23 12.43 0.99
C VAL A 25 1.52 13.28 1.06
N PRO A 26 1.42 14.57 1.40
CA PRO A 26 2.57 15.44 1.54
C PRO A 26 3.42 15.03 2.75
N ASP A 27 4.73 15.27 2.67
CA ASP A 27 5.71 14.80 3.67
C ASP A 27 5.44 15.37 5.07
N ARG A 28 4.83 16.54 5.17
CA ARG A 28 4.38 17.12 6.45
C ARG A 28 3.31 16.28 7.15
N THR A 29 2.34 15.77 6.39
CA THR A 29 1.28 14.90 6.94
C THR A 29 1.83 13.51 7.27
N LEU A 30 2.79 13.01 6.50
CA LEU A 30 3.50 11.78 6.82
C LEU A 30 4.32 11.94 8.11
N ALA A 31 5.05 13.05 8.26
CA ALA A 31 5.83 13.36 9.45
C ALA A 31 4.95 13.55 10.70
N ASP A 32 3.79 14.20 10.55
CA ASP A 32 2.80 14.33 11.64
C ASP A 32 2.27 12.97 12.11
N ALA A 33 2.08 12.04 11.19
CA ALA A 33 1.74 10.65 11.50
C ALA A 33 2.94 9.80 11.98
N GLY A 34 4.15 10.36 12.03
CA GLY A 34 5.38 9.64 12.36
C GLY A 34 5.79 8.60 11.33
N ILE A 35 5.39 8.75 10.06
CA ILE A 35 5.64 7.80 8.98
C ILE A 35 6.75 8.33 8.08
N SER A 36 7.82 7.56 7.95
CA SER A 36 8.89 7.83 6.98
C SER A 36 8.49 7.38 5.57
N ARG A 37 8.98 8.09 4.54
CA ARG A 37 8.69 7.78 3.13
C ARG A 37 9.11 6.36 2.72
N GLU A 38 10.18 5.85 3.32
CA GLU A 38 10.69 4.50 3.10
C GLU A 38 9.71 3.44 3.64
N GLU A 39 9.05 3.75 4.77
CA GLU A 39 8.09 2.88 5.45
C GLU A 39 6.76 2.76 4.69
N ILE A 40 6.46 3.70 3.79
CA ILE A 40 5.26 3.68 2.94
C ILE A 40 5.17 2.37 2.14
N ARG A 41 6.29 1.90 1.58
CA ARG A 41 6.29 0.66 0.79
C ARG A 41 5.97 -0.55 1.66
N GLU A 42 6.54 -0.59 2.85
CA GLU A 42 6.33 -1.67 3.82
C GLU A 42 4.88 -1.69 4.32
N ARG A 43 4.34 -0.52 4.69
CA ARG A 43 2.94 -0.35 5.11
C ARG A 43 1.96 -0.71 3.98
N ALA A 44 2.24 -0.30 2.74
CA ALA A 44 1.42 -0.67 1.59
C ALA A 44 1.45 -2.18 1.32
N ARG A 45 2.62 -2.82 1.49
CA ARG A 45 2.75 -4.28 1.39
C ARG A 45 1.96 -4.98 2.49
N HIS A 46 2.10 -4.56 3.75
CA HIS A 46 1.37 -5.11 4.88
C HIS A 46 -0.15 -4.98 4.70
N ALA A 47 -0.64 -3.80 4.34
CA ALA A 47 -2.06 -3.55 4.08
C ALA A 47 -2.63 -4.41 2.93
N SER A 48 -1.80 -4.73 1.92
CA SER A 48 -2.22 -5.62 0.84
C SER A 48 -2.29 -7.09 1.24
N LEU A 49 -1.53 -7.51 2.26
CA LEU A 49 -1.47 -8.90 2.71
C LEU A 49 -2.59 -9.27 3.69
N TYR A 50 -3.08 -8.31 4.47
CA TYR A 50 -4.07 -8.52 5.53
C TYR A 50 -5.52 -8.13 5.16
N ARG A 51 -5.82 -7.98 3.86
CA ARG A 51 -7.16 -7.58 3.39
C ARG A 51 -7.98 -8.76 2.86
#